data_AF-A0A436HTE0-F1
#
_entry.id   AF-A0A436HTE0-F1
#
_cell.length_a   1.000
_cell.length_b   1.000
_cell.length_c   1.000
_cell.angle_alpha   90.00
_cell.angle_beta   90.00
_cell.angle_gamma   90.00
#
_symmetry.space_group_name_H-M   'P 1'
#
loop_
_entity.id
_entity.type
_entity.pdbx_description
1 polymer ?
#
loop_
_entity_poly.entity_id
_entity_poly.type
_entity_poly.pdbx_seq_one_letter_code
_entity_poly.pdbx_strand_id
1 'polypeptide(L)'
;MAFALCVLLLLQGCAGWQSALDPKGPAAGELAWLIWFFTALCAVVWVLVMIALAAPLVMRSRPGDEPLLLDEAAERRKMRVVASAVGLTAIILIGLTLLSFFANRTLAAIGSEAVLTIRVTGHQWW
;
A
#
# COMPACT_ATOMS: atom_id res chain seq x y z
N MET A 1 18.28 -16.87 -15.17
CA MET A 1 17.77 -18.11 -14.53
C MET A 1 17.87 -18.05 -13.00
N ALA A 2 18.99 -17.65 -12.39
CA ALA A 2 19.12 -17.57 -10.92
C ALA A 2 18.10 -16.64 -10.22
N PHE A 3 17.79 -15.48 -10.82
CA PHE A 3 16.83 -14.52 -10.25
C PHE A 3 15.40 -15.10 -10.14
N ALA A 4 14.96 -15.84 -11.16
CA ALA A 4 13.66 -16.50 -11.14
C ALA A 4 13.59 -17.61 -10.09
N LEU A 5 14.70 -18.34 -9.87
CA LEU A 5 14.79 -19.38 -8.85
C LEU A 5 14.71 -18.81 -7.43
N CYS A 6 15.39 -17.69 -7.17
CA CYS A 6 15.31 -16.98 -5.88
C CYS A 6 13.89 -16.45 -5.62
N VAL A 7 13.20 -15.92 -6.63
CA VAL A 7 11.82 -15.47 -6.50
C VAL A 7 10.90 -16.65 -6.15
N LEU A 8 11.01 -17.78 -6.83
CA LEU A 8 10.19 -18.97 -6.57
C LEU A 8 10.40 -19.56 -5.16
N LEU A 9 11.62 -19.50 -4.64
CA LEU A 9 11.94 -19.91 -3.26
C LEU A 9 11.30 -18.99 -2.22
N LEU A 10 11.27 -17.67 -2.47
CA LEU A 10 10.64 -16.70 -1.58
C LEU A 10 9.11 -16.80 -1.56
N LEU A 11 8.47 -17.23 -2.67
CA LEU A 11 7.02 -17.42 -2.73
C LEU A 11 6.52 -18.64 -1.94
N GLN A 12 7.37 -19.56 -1.48
CA GLN A 12 6.94 -20.71 -0.67
C GLN A 12 6.34 -20.30 0.68
N GLY A 13 6.66 -19.11 1.19
CA GLY A 13 6.05 -18.56 2.41
C GLY A 13 4.59 -18.12 2.24
N CYS A 14 4.10 -17.99 1.00
CA CYS A 14 2.74 -17.59 0.70
C CYS A 14 1.73 -18.76 0.74
N ALA A 15 2.15 -19.98 1.09
CA ALA A 15 1.29 -21.15 1.22
C ALA A 15 1.64 -21.99 2.47
N GLY A 16 0.66 -22.75 3.01
CA GLY A 16 0.86 -23.71 4.09
C GLY A 16 0.23 -23.32 5.44
N TRP A 17 0.49 -24.11 6.49
CA TRP A 17 -0.23 -24.07 7.77
C TRP A 17 -0.09 -22.74 8.53
N GLN A 18 1.06 -22.06 8.42
CA GLN A 18 1.28 -20.74 9.03
C GLN A 18 1.17 -19.58 8.04
N SER A 19 0.58 -19.80 6.87
CA SER A 19 0.54 -18.75 5.86
C SER A 19 -0.63 -17.80 6.09
N ALA A 20 -0.31 -16.52 6.33
CA ALA A 20 -1.30 -15.45 6.48
C ALA A 20 -2.05 -15.13 5.17
N LEU A 21 -1.59 -15.68 4.04
CA LEU A 21 -2.13 -15.43 2.69
C LEU A 21 -3.00 -16.59 2.15
N ASP A 22 -3.21 -17.67 2.93
CA ASP A 22 -4.06 -18.82 2.57
C ASP A 22 -5.27 -18.96 3.52
N PRO A 23 -6.30 -18.08 3.39
CA PRO A 23 -7.44 -18.07 4.30
C PRO A 23 -8.29 -19.34 4.14
N LYS A 24 -8.54 -20.05 5.25
CA LYS A 24 -9.38 -21.28 5.29
C LYS A 24 -10.80 -21.06 5.83
N GLY A 25 -11.18 -19.85 6.20
CA GLY A 25 -12.50 -19.54 6.77
C GLY A 25 -13.12 -18.25 6.20
N PRO A 26 -14.46 -18.08 6.26
CA PRO A 26 -15.16 -16.96 5.65
C PRO A 26 -14.73 -15.59 6.20
N ALA A 27 -14.56 -15.47 7.53
CA ALA A 27 -14.04 -14.23 8.14
C ALA A 27 -12.56 -13.95 7.76
N ALA A 28 -11.76 -14.99 7.55
CA ALA A 28 -10.38 -14.84 7.10
C ALA A 28 -10.29 -14.44 5.61
N GLY A 29 -11.28 -14.83 4.79
CA GLY A 29 -11.38 -14.42 3.39
C GLY A 29 -11.59 -12.91 3.24
N GLU A 30 -12.50 -12.32 4.03
CA GLU A 30 -12.72 -10.87 4.05
C GLU A 30 -11.47 -10.09 4.45
N LEU A 31 -10.75 -10.57 5.47
CA LEU A 31 -9.46 -9.98 5.90
C LEU A 31 -8.40 -10.06 4.80
N ALA A 32 -8.31 -11.20 4.10
CA ALA A 32 -7.36 -11.36 3.00
C ALA A 32 -7.67 -10.39 1.84
N TRP A 33 -8.95 -10.18 1.50
CA TRP A 33 -9.35 -9.20 0.50
C TRP A 33 -8.94 -7.79 0.90
N LEU A 34 -9.15 -7.42 2.17
CA LEU A 34 -8.74 -6.12 2.71
C LEU A 34 -7.22 -5.92 2.62
N ILE A 35 -6.43 -6.93 3.00
CA ILE A 35 -4.97 -6.90 2.89
C ILE A 35 -4.53 -6.69 1.44
N TRP A 36 -5.08 -7.45 0.49
CA TRP A 36 -4.74 -7.32 -0.93
C TRP A 36 -5.11 -5.94 -1.47
N PHE A 37 -6.28 -5.41 -1.10
CA PHE A 37 -6.70 -4.06 -1.49
C PHE A 37 -5.73 -2.99 -0.97
N PHE A 38 -5.40 -3.02 0.32
CA PHE A 38 -4.44 -2.09 0.93
C PHE A 38 -3.06 -2.20 0.29
N THR A 39 -2.58 -3.42 0.06
CA THR A 39 -1.26 -3.66 -0.55
C THR A 39 -1.22 -3.11 -1.98
N ALA A 40 -2.25 -3.37 -2.78
CA ALA A 40 -2.35 -2.86 -4.14
C ALA A 40 -2.40 -1.33 -4.16
N LEU A 41 -3.17 -0.69 -3.28
CA LEU A 41 -3.24 0.76 -3.22
C LEU A 41 -1.92 1.40 -2.79
N CYS A 42 -1.29 0.88 -1.73
CA CYS A 42 0.01 1.34 -1.28
C CYS A 42 1.07 1.20 -2.38
N ALA A 43 1.04 0.08 -3.13
CA ALA A 43 1.92 -0.13 -4.27
C ALA A 43 1.67 0.91 -5.39
N VAL A 44 0.42 1.22 -5.72
CA VAL A 44 0.08 2.26 -6.71
C VAL A 44 0.62 3.62 -6.29
N VAL A 45 0.39 4.03 -5.04
CA VAL A 45 0.89 5.29 -4.50
C VAL A 45 2.42 5.33 -4.56
N TRP A 46 3.09 4.26 -4.15
CA TRP A 46 4.54 4.16 -4.21
C TRP A 46 5.06 4.30 -5.65
N VAL A 47 4.44 3.61 -6.62
CA VAL A 47 4.82 3.70 -8.04
C VAL A 47 4.65 5.13 -8.56
N LEU A 48 3.54 5.81 -8.24
CA LEU A 48 3.31 7.20 -8.65
C LEU A 48 4.39 8.14 -8.10
N VAL A 49 4.77 7.98 -6.84
CA VAL A 49 5.87 8.75 -6.22
C VAL A 49 7.19 8.45 -6.92
N MET A 50 7.51 7.18 -7.18
CA MET A 50 8.73 6.80 -7.90
C MET A 50 8.77 7.39 -9.32
N ILE A 51 7.65 7.40 -10.04
CA ILE A 51 7.56 8.04 -11.37
C ILE A 51 7.77 9.54 -11.26
N ALA A 52 7.15 10.21 -10.29
CA ALA A 52 7.32 11.66 -10.09
C ALA A 52 8.78 12.03 -9.77
N LEU A 53 9.50 11.17 -9.03
CA LEU A 53 10.93 11.34 -8.73
C LEU A 53 11.84 10.98 -9.90
N ALA A 54 11.48 9.97 -10.69
CA ALA A 54 12.28 9.50 -11.83
C ALA A 54 12.11 10.37 -13.08
N ALA A 55 10.92 10.93 -13.31
CA ALA A 55 10.62 11.72 -14.50
C ALA A 55 11.61 12.89 -14.73
N PRO A 56 11.99 13.70 -13.73
CA PRO A 56 12.99 14.75 -13.89
C PRO A 56 14.40 14.23 -14.22
N LEU A 57 14.76 13.05 -13.73
CA LEU A 57 16.07 12.44 -13.98
C LEU A 57 16.20 11.95 -15.43
N VAL A 58 15.11 11.44 -15.99
CA VAL A 58 15.05 10.97 -17.39
C VAL A 58 14.84 12.15 -18.35
N MET A 59 14.10 13.17 -17.93
CA MET A 59 13.93 14.44 -18.66
C MET A 59 15.14 15.36 -18.43
N ARG A 60 16.35 14.89 -18.76
CA ARG A 60 17.58 15.70 -18.67
C ARG A 60 17.49 16.93 -19.59
N SER A 61 17.90 18.08 -19.06
CA SER A 61 17.92 19.39 -19.70
C SER A 61 18.48 19.37 -21.12
N ARG A 62 17.84 20.12 -22.02
CA ARG A 62 18.37 20.41 -23.36
C ARG A 62 19.77 21.02 -23.18
N PRO A 63 20.80 20.59 -23.93
CA PRO A 63 22.19 21.03 -23.78
C PRO A 63 22.42 22.45 -24.34
N GLY A 64 21.60 23.42 -23.90
CA GLY A 64 21.66 24.82 -24.30
C GLY A 64 21.01 25.79 -23.30
N ASP A 65 20.42 25.31 -22.20
CA ASP A 65 19.99 26.20 -21.11
C ASP A 65 21.21 26.58 -20.27
N GLU A 66 21.57 27.85 -20.34
CA GLU A 66 22.58 28.48 -19.50
C GLU A 66 22.32 28.16 -18.01
N PRO A 67 23.29 27.60 -17.28
CA PRO A 67 23.08 26.98 -15.97
C PRO A 67 22.73 27.97 -14.82
N LEU A 68 22.47 29.24 -15.13
CA LEU A 68 22.35 30.34 -14.15
C LEU A 68 21.12 31.26 -14.31
N LEU A 69 20.25 31.03 -15.30
CA LEU A 69 18.96 31.72 -15.32
C LEU A 69 17.97 30.95 -14.44
N LEU A 70 17.76 31.46 -13.22
CA LEU A 70 16.64 31.09 -12.35
C LEU A 70 15.33 31.40 -13.09
N ASP A 71 14.86 30.47 -13.91
CA ASP A 71 13.54 30.56 -14.49
C ASP A 71 12.50 30.27 -13.40
N GLU A 72 12.07 31.33 -12.72
CA GLU A 72 11.04 31.27 -11.68
C GLU A 72 9.76 30.57 -12.18
N ALA A 73 9.45 30.65 -13.48
CA ALA A 73 8.28 29.99 -14.03
C ALA A 73 8.45 28.46 -14.07
N ALA A 74 9.64 27.97 -14.41
CA ALA A 74 9.98 26.55 -14.38
C ALA A 74 10.00 26.00 -12.95
N GLU A 75 10.51 26.77 -11.98
CA GLU A 75 10.50 26.40 -10.57
C GLU A 75 9.08 26.31 -10.01
N ARG A 76 8.23 27.32 -10.27
CA ARG A 76 6.82 27.32 -9.88
C ARG A 76 6.05 26.14 -10.50
N ARG A 77 6.38 25.74 -11.74
CA ARG A 77 5.76 24.57 -12.40
C ARG A 77 6.15 23.26 -11.72
N LYS A 78 7.44 23.07 -11.39
CA LYS A 78 7.92 21.90 -10.63
C LYS A 78 7.26 21.83 -9.27
N MET A 79 7.22 22.94 -8.55
CA MET A 79 6.60 23.03 -7.22
C MET A 79 5.11 22.68 -7.25
N ARG A 80 4.39 23.13 -8.29
CA ARG A 80 2.97 22.83 -8.48
C ARG A 80 2.71 21.35 -8.77
N VAL A 81 3.59 20.70 -9.54
CA VAL A 81 3.51 19.25 -9.82
C VAL A 81 3.79 18.43 -8.56
N VAL A 82 4.80 18.81 -7.78
CA VAL A 82 5.09 18.14 -6.51
C VAL A 82 3.95 18.35 -5.52
N ALA A 83 3.45 19.58 -5.38
CA ALA A 83 2.33 19.89 -4.50
C ALA A 83 1.04 19.15 -4.89
N SER A 84 0.75 19.02 -6.19
CA SER A 84 -0.41 18.25 -6.64
C SER A 84 -0.25 16.76 -6.40
N ALA A 85 0.96 16.20 -6.62
CA ALA A 85 1.24 14.80 -6.32
C ALA A 85 1.11 14.48 -4.82
N VAL A 86 1.62 15.36 -3.96
CA VAL A 86 1.47 15.24 -2.50
C VAL A 86 0.01 15.37 -2.08
N GLY A 87 -0.71 16.36 -2.60
CA GLY A 87 -2.13 16.56 -2.32
C GLY A 87 -2.99 15.37 -2.73
N LEU A 88 -2.74 14.82 -3.92
CA LEU A 88 -3.42 13.60 -4.39
C LEU A 88 -3.12 12.41 -3.48
N THR A 89 -1.85 12.24 -3.07
CA THR A 89 -1.45 11.18 -2.15
C THR A 89 -2.16 11.30 -0.79
N ALA A 90 -2.23 12.50 -0.24
CA ALA A 90 -2.92 12.75 1.02
C ALA A 90 -4.42 12.43 0.93
N ILE A 91 -5.10 12.80 -0.16
CA ILE A 91 -6.51 12.48 -0.39
C ILE A 91 -6.72 10.97 -0.46
N ILE A 92 -5.86 10.25 -1.19
CA ILE A 92 -5.92 8.78 -1.28
C ILE A 92 -5.78 8.14 0.11
N LEU A 93 -4.79 8.59 0.91
CA LEU A 93 -4.57 8.07 2.26
C LEU A 93 -5.75 8.34 3.21
N ILE A 94 -6.35 9.54 3.13
CA ILE A 94 -7.54 9.88 3.93
C ILE A 94 -8.71 8.97 3.56
N GLY A 95 -9.00 8.83 2.26
CA GLY A 95 -10.07 7.95 1.79
C GLY A 95 -9.87 6.49 2.22
N LEU A 96 -8.63 5.99 2.10
CA LEU A 96 -8.27 4.65 2.54
C LEU A 96 -8.46 4.46 4.04
N THR A 97 -8.03 5.44 4.84
CA THR A 97 -8.15 5.41 6.30
C THR A 97 -9.62 5.34 6.72
N LEU A 98 -10.48 6.15 6.10
CA LEU A 98 -11.91 6.12 6.33
C LEU A 98 -12.52 4.76 5.98
N LEU A 99 -12.18 4.21 4.81
CA LEU A 99 -12.66 2.90 4.39
C LEU A 99 -12.22 1.79 5.37
N SER A 100 -10.96 1.82 5.82
CA SER A 100 -10.43 0.92 6.85
C SER A 100 -11.26 0.98 8.12
N PHE A 101 -11.52 2.20 8.58
CA PHE A 101 -12.24 2.44 9.82
C PHE A 101 -13.68 1.90 9.73
N PHE A 102 -14.36 2.13 8.60
CA PHE A 102 -15.70 1.59 8.38
C PHE A 102 -15.71 0.06 8.30
N ALA A 103 -14.76 -0.55 7.57
CA ALA A 103 -14.65 -2.00 7.49
C ALA A 103 -14.42 -2.63 8.88
N ASN A 104 -13.50 -2.06 9.66
CA ASN A 104 -13.22 -2.54 11.02
C ASN A 104 -14.43 -2.36 11.95
N ARG A 105 -15.18 -1.25 11.82
CA ARG A 105 -16.41 -1.01 12.59
C ARG A 105 -17.49 -2.03 12.26
N THR A 106 -17.66 -2.39 10.99
CA THR A 106 -18.61 -3.41 10.55
C THR A 106 -18.24 -4.78 11.11
N LEU A 107 -16.95 -5.15 11.07
CA LEU A 107 -16.47 -6.41 11.65
C LEU A 107 -16.70 -6.47 13.16
N ALA A 108 -16.48 -5.38 13.89
CA ALA A 108 -16.75 -5.30 15.32
C ALA A 108 -18.25 -5.47 15.66
N ALA A 109 -19.15 -5.08 14.76
CA ALA A 109 -20.59 -5.21 14.95
C ALA A 109 -21.09 -6.67 14.79
N ILE A 110 -20.38 -7.53 14.05
CA ILE A 110 -20.77 -8.93 13.82
C ILE A 110 -20.74 -9.75 15.12
N GLY A 111 -19.96 -9.32 16.12
CA GLY A 111 -19.84 -10.02 17.41
C GLY A 111 -21.00 -9.87 18.39
N SER A 112 -22.04 -9.06 18.09
CA SER A 112 -23.13 -8.82 19.06
C SER A 112 -24.14 -9.97 19.17
N GLU A 113 -24.21 -10.88 18.19
CA GLU A 113 -25.08 -12.07 18.18
C GLU A 113 -24.27 -13.37 18.14
N ALA A 114 -23.32 -13.54 19.07
CA ALA A 114 -22.52 -14.77 19.13
C ALA A 114 -23.38 -15.97 19.58
N VAL A 115 -23.62 -16.92 18.66
CA VAL A 115 -24.33 -18.20 18.92
C VAL A 115 -23.52 -19.12 19.84
N LEU A 116 -22.19 -18.97 19.89
CA LEU A 116 -21.30 -19.78 20.71
C LEU A 116 -20.16 -18.93 21.29
N THR A 117 -20.04 -18.92 22.61
CA THR A 117 -18.97 -18.22 23.34
C THR A 117 -17.91 -19.21 23.78
N ILE A 118 -16.71 -19.12 23.22
CA ILE A 118 -15.56 -19.94 23.61
C ILE A 118 -14.65 -19.10 24.51
N ARG A 119 -14.39 -19.56 25.73
CA ARG A 119 -13.39 -18.96 26.61
C ARG A 119 -12.02 -19.53 26.27
N VAL A 120 -11.17 -18.71 25.67
CA VAL A 120 -9.76 -19.04 25.41
C VAL A 120 -8.91 -18.43 26.53
N THR A 121 -8.10 -19.25 27.19
CA THR A 121 -7.11 -18.83 28.18
C THR A 121 -5.73 -19.14 27.60
N GLY A 122 -4.92 -18.12 27.35
CA GLY A 122 -3.54 -18.32 26.89
C GLY A 122 -2.60 -18.42 28.09
N HIS A 123 -1.99 -19.58 28.33
CA HIS A 123 -0.90 -19.68 29.29
C HIS A 123 0.43 -19.44 28.59
N GLN A 124 1.49 -19.12 29.35
CA GLN A 124 2.78 -18.73 28.76
C GLN A 124 3.48 -19.85 27.96
N TRP A 125 3.07 -21.09 28.18
CA TRP A 125 3.62 -22.29 27.53
C TRP A 125 2.56 -23.25 26.97
N TRP A 126 1.28 -23.04 27.33
CA TRP A 126 0.10 -23.67 26.74
C TRP A 126 -1.18 -22.91 27.15
#